data_AF-A0A8X6YB47-F1
#
_entry.id   AF-A0A8X6YB47-F1
#
_cell.length_a   1.000
_cell.length_b   1.000
_cell.length_c   1.000
_cell.angle_alpha   90.00
_cell.angle_beta   90.00
_cell.angle_gamma   90.00
#
_symmetry.space_group_name_H-M   'P 1'
#
loop_
_entity.id
_entity.type
_entity.pdbx_description
1 polymer ?
#
loop_
_entity_poly.entity_id
_entity_poly.type
_entity_poly.pdbx_seq_one_letter_code
_entity_poly.pdbx_strand_id
1 'polypeptide(L)'
;MPIISRNKILCKYSRANENLTEHEENVIKWIKHYTAGSIIRSEPWDHFTDASLQSRRLDDLSEEDRESLLREVFEDTDKMHIGRFCLSRMSVDHREQLLALFPLKVLRIYLHRPYLHFFMDAANKVWDQLSGKNFTCLLDIIIHQKILELWTDFDYVGLLRQFWRRSPDHLKQYVKETDIFEILMEIVKNGFPLKDIPLRFFSEAPFSYI
;
A
#
# COMPACT_ATOMS: atom_id res chain seq x y z
N MET A 1 -1.51 8.63 -21.79
CA MET A 1 -0.41 7.67 -21.57
C MET A 1 -1.00 6.26 -21.60
N PRO A 2 -0.46 5.30 -22.37
CA PRO A 2 -1.12 4.02 -22.53
C PRO A 2 -0.90 3.14 -21.29
N ILE A 3 -2.02 2.70 -20.70
CA ILE A 3 -2.10 1.73 -19.61
C ILE A 3 -1.61 0.37 -20.17
N ILE A 4 -0.47 -0.12 -19.70
CA ILE A 4 -0.01 -1.47 -20.03
C ILE A 4 -0.80 -2.43 -19.14
N SER A 5 -1.86 -3.02 -19.68
CA SER A 5 -2.67 -4.04 -19.01
C SER A 5 -1.81 -5.21 -18.50
N ARG A 6 -2.11 -5.70 -17.30
CA ARG A 6 -1.50 -6.87 -16.61
C ARG A 6 -1.42 -8.11 -17.51
N ASN A 7 -2.36 -8.26 -18.44
CA ASN A 7 -2.36 -9.32 -19.46
C ASN A 7 -1.19 -9.19 -20.46
N LYS A 8 -0.68 -7.99 -20.74
CA LYS A 8 0.52 -7.81 -21.58
C LYS A 8 1.81 -8.24 -20.88
N ILE A 9 1.89 -8.18 -19.56
CA ILE A 9 3.06 -8.65 -18.80
C ILE A 9 3.07 -10.19 -18.78
N LEU A 10 1.95 -10.82 -18.48
CA LEU A 10 1.79 -12.28 -18.55
C LEU A 10 1.96 -12.81 -19.99
N CYS A 11 1.41 -12.14 -21.00
CA CYS A 11 1.62 -12.51 -22.40
C CYS A 11 3.05 -12.26 -22.89
N LYS A 12 3.77 -11.23 -22.39
CA LYS A 12 5.20 -11.05 -22.69
C LYS A 12 6.03 -12.18 -22.11
N TYR A 13 5.77 -12.59 -20.86
CA TYR A 13 6.47 -13.71 -20.24
C TYR A 13 6.17 -15.06 -20.90
N SER A 14 4.93 -15.29 -21.32
CA SER A 14 4.52 -16.55 -21.97
C SER A 14 4.96 -16.66 -23.44
N ARG A 15 5.27 -15.57 -24.14
CA ARG A 15 5.70 -15.59 -25.56
C ARG A 15 7.19 -15.38 -25.78
N ALA A 16 7.97 -15.02 -24.75
CA ALA A 16 9.36 -14.59 -24.95
C ALA A 16 10.44 -15.63 -24.64
N ASN A 17 10.17 -16.77 -23.99
CA ASN A 17 11.22 -17.74 -23.68
C ASN A 17 10.71 -19.18 -23.69
N GLU A 18 11.24 -20.00 -24.60
CA GLU A 18 11.13 -21.46 -24.57
C GLU A 18 12.09 -22.11 -23.54
N ASN A 19 12.88 -21.31 -22.81
CA ASN A 19 13.76 -21.76 -21.73
C ASN A 19 13.60 -20.84 -20.50
N LEU A 20 12.55 -21.07 -19.71
CA LEU A 20 12.43 -20.43 -18.41
C LEU A 20 13.44 -21.07 -17.45
N THR A 21 14.10 -20.26 -16.62
CA THR A 21 14.91 -20.79 -15.52
C THR A 21 14.00 -21.35 -14.43
N GLU A 22 14.48 -22.33 -13.65
CA GLU A 22 13.73 -22.91 -12.51
C GLU A 22 13.22 -21.83 -11.54
N HIS A 23 13.98 -20.73 -11.39
CA HIS A 23 13.56 -19.57 -10.62
C HIS A 23 12.33 -18.86 -11.23
N GLU A 24 12.35 -18.60 -12.54
CA GLU A 24 11.22 -17.98 -13.25
C GLU A 24 9.97 -18.87 -13.25
N GLU A 25 10.13 -20.19 -13.37
CA GLU A 25 9.03 -21.14 -13.25
C GLU A 25 8.41 -21.14 -11.85
N ASN A 26 9.23 -21.07 -10.80
CA ASN A 26 8.77 -21.00 -9.42
C ASN A 26 8.06 -19.67 -9.10
N VAL A 27 8.56 -18.55 -9.61
CA VAL A 27 7.88 -17.24 -9.51
C VAL A 27 6.54 -17.27 -10.26
N ILE A 28 6.49 -17.84 -11.47
CA ILE A 28 5.24 -18.00 -12.24
C ILE A 28 4.27 -18.95 -11.50
N LYS A 29 4.76 -20.03 -10.91
CA LYS A 29 3.96 -20.99 -10.13
C LYS A 29 3.42 -20.35 -8.85
N TRP A 30 4.21 -19.52 -8.17
CA TRP A 30 3.77 -18.72 -7.02
C TRP A 30 2.71 -17.68 -7.42
N ILE A 31 2.96 -16.91 -8.50
CA ILE A 31 1.98 -15.98 -9.06
C ILE A 31 0.69 -16.73 -9.41
N LYS A 32 0.77 -17.88 -10.09
CA LYS A 32 -0.39 -18.72 -10.46
C LYS A 32 -1.13 -19.29 -9.24
N HIS A 33 -0.42 -19.78 -8.24
CA HIS A 33 -1.02 -20.32 -7.01
C HIS A 33 -1.69 -19.21 -6.18
N TYR A 34 -1.07 -18.03 -6.10
CA TYR A 34 -1.61 -16.88 -5.37
C TYR A 34 -2.77 -16.21 -6.11
N THR A 35 -2.72 -16.16 -7.45
CA THR A 35 -3.84 -15.71 -8.30
C THR A 35 -4.97 -16.74 -8.41
N ALA A 36 -4.71 -18.04 -8.21
CA ALA A 36 -5.76 -19.04 -8.10
C ALA A 36 -6.56 -18.93 -6.79
N GLY A 37 -5.94 -18.44 -5.70
CA GLY A 37 -6.63 -18.04 -4.47
C GLY A 37 -7.18 -16.61 -4.49
N SER A 38 -6.62 -15.75 -5.35
CA SER A 38 -7.08 -14.37 -5.57
C SER A 38 -7.94 -14.31 -6.82
N ILE A 39 -9.21 -14.70 -6.68
CA ILE A 39 -10.28 -14.30 -7.62
C ILE A 39 -10.01 -12.85 -8.02
N ILE A 40 -9.94 -12.62 -9.33
CA ILE A 40 -9.87 -11.32 -10.02
C ILE A 40 -10.41 -10.20 -9.12
N ARG A 41 -9.53 -9.44 -8.44
CA ARG A 41 -9.81 -8.06 -8.07
C ARG A 41 -9.24 -7.15 -9.16
N SER A 42 -9.75 -7.28 -10.38
CA SER A 42 -10.06 -6.03 -11.07
C SER A 42 -11.20 -5.46 -10.25
N GLU A 43 -10.95 -4.43 -9.46
CA GLU A 43 -12.00 -3.87 -8.63
C GLU A 43 -13.23 -3.56 -9.51
N PRO A 44 -14.38 -4.20 -9.26
CA PRO A 44 -15.60 -3.98 -10.03
C PRO A 44 -16.28 -2.73 -9.48
N TRP A 45 -15.68 -1.56 -9.70
CA TRP A 45 -16.21 -0.32 -9.12
C TRP A 45 -17.53 0.15 -9.77
N ASP A 46 -17.97 -0.47 -10.86
CA ASP A 46 -19.26 -0.13 -11.49
C ASP A 46 -20.46 -0.89 -10.91
N HIS A 47 -20.27 -1.78 -9.91
CA HIS A 47 -21.36 -2.63 -9.38
C HIS A 47 -21.71 -2.47 -7.91
N PHE A 48 -21.13 -1.51 -7.16
CA PHE A 48 -21.71 -1.13 -5.86
C PHE A 48 -22.85 -0.11 -6.06
N THR A 49 -24.00 -0.62 -6.48
CA THR A 49 -25.27 0.11 -6.64
C THR A 49 -25.92 0.55 -5.32
N ASP A 50 -25.14 0.78 -4.26
CA ASP A 50 -25.62 1.49 -3.05
C ASP A 50 -24.62 2.49 -2.45
N ALA A 51 -23.54 2.79 -3.17
CA ALA A 51 -22.60 3.86 -2.79
C ALA A 51 -23.28 5.24 -2.71
N SER A 52 -24.39 5.43 -3.44
CA SER A 52 -25.16 6.68 -3.45
C SER A 52 -26.00 6.90 -2.18
N LEU A 53 -26.50 5.83 -1.54
CA LEU A 53 -27.26 5.89 -0.29
C LEU A 53 -26.35 6.01 0.93
N GLN A 54 -25.19 5.35 0.92
CA GLN A 54 -24.15 5.57 1.92
C GLN A 54 -23.51 6.96 1.77
N SER A 55 -23.18 7.41 0.55
CA SER A 55 -22.67 8.76 0.30
C SER A 55 -23.66 9.84 0.79
N ARG A 56 -24.96 9.69 0.51
CA ARG A 56 -25.98 10.62 1.01
C ARG A 56 -26.03 10.70 2.53
N ARG A 57 -25.92 9.57 3.23
CA ARG A 57 -25.86 9.54 4.70
C ARG A 57 -24.58 10.13 5.28
N LEU A 58 -23.47 10.03 4.55
CA LEU A 58 -22.17 10.52 4.99
C LEU A 58 -21.94 12.01 4.66
N ASP A 59 -22.66 12.55 3.66
CA ASP A 59 -22.60 13.96 3.29
C ASP A 59 -23.21 14.88 4.37
N ASP A 60 -24.22 14.40 5.10
CA ASP A 60 -24.91 15.14 6.17
C ASP A 60 -24.18 15.11 7.53
N LEU A 61 -23.06 14.40 7.63
CA LEU A 61 -22.35 14.25 8.89
C LEU A 61 -21.64 15.54 9.33
N SER A 62 -21.55 15.75 10.64
CA SER A 62 -20.65 16.76 11.20
C SER A 62 -19.18 16.35 11.04
N GLU A 63 -18.23 17.26 11.26
CA GLU A 63 -16.80 16.89 11.29
C GLU A 63 -16.48 15.93 12.45
N GLU A 64 -17.15 16.08 13.61
CA GLU A 64 -17.02 15.19 14.77
C GLU A 64 -17.49 13.76 14.46
N ASP A 65 -18.63 13.62 13.79
CA ASP A 65 -19.14 12.30 13.39
C ASP A 65 -18.20 11.62 12.39
N ARG A 66 -17.64 12.39 11.45
CA ARG A 66 -16.64 11.87 10.49
C ARG A 66 -15.37 11.43 11.19
N GLU A 67 -14.91 12.14 12.21
CA GLU A 67 -13.77 11.71 13.03
C GLU A 67 -14.09 10.41 13.78
N SER A 68 -15.27 10.30 14.40
CA SER A 68 -15.70 9.09 15.09
C SER A 68 -15.74 7.87 14.15
N LEU A 69 -16.32 8.05 12.97
CA LEU A 69 -16.31 7.05 11.89
C LEU A 69 -14.89 6.71 11.44
N LEU A 70 -14.01 7.70 11.29
CA LEU A 70 -12.61 7.44 10.93
C LEU A 70 -11.91 6.59 11.98
N ARG A 71 -12.16 6.83 13.28
CA ARG A 71 -11.59 5.99 14.36
C ARG A 71 -12.07 4.54 14.25
N GLU A 72 -13.35 4.31 13.97
CA GLU A 72 -13.89 2.97 13.75
C GLU A 72 -13.31 2.31 12.47
N VAL A 73 -13.26 3.06 11.38
CA VAL A 73 -12.74 2.60 10.08
C VAL A 73 -11.25 2.29 10.15
N PHE A 74 -10.50 2.98 11.01
CA PHE A 74 -9.07 2.72 11.18
C PHE A 74 -8.79 1.34 11.76
N GLU A 75 -9.75 0.68 12.39
CA GLU A 75 -9.61 -0.69 12.88
C GLU A 75 -9.82 -1.74 11.79
N ASP A 76 -10.47 -1.40 10.66
CA ASP A 76 -10.90 -2.35 9.63
C ASP A 76 -10.37 -1.97 8.24
N THR A 77 -9.56 -2.85 7.66
CA THR A 77 -8.93 -2.63 6.34
C THR A 77 -9.93 -2.61 5.19
N ASP A 78 -11.06 -3.31 5.32
CA ASP A 78 -12.10 -3.39 4.31
C ASP A 78 -12.93 -2.11 4.24
N LYS A 79 -12.96 -1.34 5.35
CA LYS A 79 -13.64 -0.03 5.43
C LYS A 79 -12.80 1.14 4.95
N MET A 80 -11.59 0.92 4.41
CA MET A 80 -10.69 2.01 4.02
C MET A 80 -11.26 2.98 2.96
N HIS A 81 -12.26 2.55 2.18
CA HIS A 81 -13.01 3.42 1.26
C HIS A 81 -13.85 4.49 2.00
N ILE A 82 -14.43 4.15 3.15
CA ILE A 82 -15.14 5.08 4.03
C ILE A 82 -14.16 6.14 4.54
N GLY A 83 -12.96 5.73 4.96
CA GLY A 83 -11.95 6.66 5.45
C GLY A 83 -11.49 7.66 4.39
N ARG A 84 -11.32 7.21 3.14
CA ARG A 84 -11.03 8.10 2.00
C ARG A 84 -12.14 9.11 1.75
N PHE A 85 -13.40 8.65 1.84
CA PHE A 85 -14.56 9.52 1.67
C PHE A 85 -14.62 10.57 2.77
N CYS A 86 -14.49 10.19 4.04
CA CYS A 86 -14.49 11.11 5.17
C CYS A 86 -13.39 12.18 5.03
N LEU A 87 -12.14 11.76 4.72
CA LEU A 87 -11.05 12.71 4.49
C LEU A 87 -11.31 13.64 3.30
N SER A 88 -12.08 13.22 2.29
CA SER A 88 -12.42 14.08 1.13
C SER A 88 -13.32 15.25 1.48
N ARG A 89 -14.15 15.07 2.52
CA ARG A 89 -15.14 16.04 2.98
C ARG A 89 -14.64 16.91 4.12
N MET A 90 -13.50 16.57 4.72
CA MET A 90 -12.92 17.33 5.82
C MET A 90 -12.12 18.53 5.32
N SER A 91 -12.19 19.62 6.09
CA SER A 91 -11.33 20.78 5.91
C SER A 91 -9.84 20.41 6.01
N VAL A 92 -8.97 21.28 5.52
CA VAL A 92 -7.51 21.07 5.61
C VAL A 92 -7.08 20.96 7.07
N ASP A 93 -7.56 21.87 7.91
CA ASP A 93 -7.21 21.94 9.33
C ASP A 93 -7.56 20.65 10.08
N HIS A 94 -8.75 20.09 9.85
CA HIS A 94 -9.15 18.82 10.46
C HIS A 94 -8.31 17.65 9.96
N ARG A 95 -7.93 17.63 8.68
CA ARG A 95 -7.01 16.60 8.16
C ARG A 95 -5.63 16.69 8.80
N GLU A 96 -5.14 17.90 9.07
CA GLU A 96 -3.86 18.09 9.77
C GLU A 96 -3.94 17.66 11.24
N GLN A 97 -5.05 17.93 11.92
CA GLN A 97 -5.29 17.42 13.28
C GLN A 97 -5.34 15.89 13.32
N LEU A 98 -6.06 15.26 12.38
CA LEU A 98 -6.11 13.80 12.27
C LEU A 98 -4.75 13.20 11.95
N LEU A 99 -3.96 13.86 11.09
CA LEU A 99 -2.61 13.43 10.78
C LEU A 99 -1.73 13.43 12.04
N ALA A 100 -1.90 14.43 12.91
CA ALA A 100 -1.18 14.50 14.18
C ALA A 100 -1.63 13.45 15.21
N LEU A 101 -2.93 13.12 15.24
CA LEU A 101 -3.49 12.13 16.17
C LEU A 101 -3.27 10.69 15.73
N PHE A 102 -3.37 10.43 14.42
CA PHE A 102 -3.38 9.08 13.84
C PHE A 102 -2.46 8.97 12.61
N PRO A 103 -1.15 9.27 12.75
CA PRO A 103 -0.24 9.42 11.62
C PRO A 103 -0.18 8.17 10.72
N LEU A 104 -0.08 6.97 11.31
CA LEU A 104 -0.08 5.71 10.56
C LEU A 104 -1.34 5.56 9.69
N LYS A 105 -2.51 5.83 10.25
CA LYS A 105 -3.79 5.57 9.60
C LYS A 105 -4.04 6.56 8.46
N VAL A 106 -3.75 7.84 8.70
CA VAL A 106 -3.86 8.88 7.66
C VAL A 106 -2.85 8.65 6.54
N LEU A 107 -1.59 8.36 6.87
CA LEU A 107 -0.56 8.04 5.87
C LEU A 107 -0.91 6.81 5.04
N ARG A 108 -1.49 5.77 5.66
CA ARG A 108 -2.00 4.60 4.94
C ARG A 108 -3.08 4.99 3.93
N ILE A 109 -4.02 5.87 4.29
CA ILE A 109 -5.01 6.35 3.32
C ILE A 109 -4.33 7.15 2.21
N TYR A 110 -3.33 7.96 2.54
CA TYR A 110 -2.56 8.70 1.54
C TYR A 110 -1.74 7.79 0.62
N LEU A 111 -1.53 6.50 0.91
CA LEU A 111 -0.94 5.55 -0.05
C LEU A 111 -1.87 5.16 -1.21
N HIS A 112 -3.04 5.77 -1.30
CA HIS A 112 -3.99 5.53 -2.37
C HIS A 112 -4.37 6.81 -3.12
N ARG A 113 -4.66 6.66 -4.41
CA ARG A 113 -5.26 7.76 -5.19
C ARG A 113 -6.63 8.16 -4.61
N PRO A 114 -6.98 9.45 -4.63
CA PRO A 114 -6.22 10.56 -5.23
C PRO A 114 -5.14 11.17 -4.31
N TYR A 115 -5.05 10.76 -3.05
CA TYR A 115 -4.24 11.43 -2.02
C TYR A 115 -2.74 11.15 -2.05
N LEU A 116 -2.29 10.27 -2.95
CA LEU A 116 -0.90 9.85 -3.06
C LEU A 116 0.12 10.97 -3.14
N HIS A 117 -0.24 12.08 -3.77
CA HIS A 117 0.63 13.25 -3.85
C HIS A 117 0.85 13.96 -2.50
N PHE A 118 -0.04 13.77 -1.52
CA PHE A 118 0.12 14.33 -0.17
C PHE A 118 0.96 13.43 0.76
N PHE A 119 1.19 12.17 0.41
CA PHE A 119 1.82 11.19 1.29
C PHE A 119 3.16 11.67 1.85
N MET A 120 4.06 12.10 0.96
CA MET A 120 5.41 12.51 1.36
C MET A 120 5.43 13.80 2.17
N ASP A 121 4.57 14.75 1.84
CA ASP A 121 4.47 16.01 2.58
C ASP A 121 3.89 15.78 3.97
N ALA A 122 2.88 14.91 4.08
CA ALA A 122 2.32 14.49 5.36
C ALA A 122 3.35 13.73 6.21
N ALA A 123 4.09 12.80 5.62
CA ALA A 123 5.13 12.04 6.33
C ALA A 123 6.20 12.96 6.93
N ASN A 124 6.61 14.00 6.19
CA ASN A 124 7.59 14.97 6.68
C ASN A 124 7.12 15.76 7.92
N LYS A 125 5.80 15.86 8.14
CA LYS A 125 5.22 16.56 9.30
C LYS A 125 5.15 15.70 10.56
N VAL A 126 5.17 14.37 10.43
CA VAL A 126 4.84 13.44 11.53
C VAL A 126 5.94 12.44 11.86
N TRP A 127 7.17 12.67 11.40
CA TRP A 127 8.29 11.77 11.70
C TRP A 127 8.46 11.50 13.19
N ASP A 128 8.41 12.55 14.01
CA ASP A 128 8.60 12.46 15.46
C ASP A 128 7.42 11.79 16.19
N GLN A 129 6.28 11.63 15.51
CA GLN A 129 5.07 11.01 16.05
C GLN A 129 4.94 9.53 15.64
N LEU A 130 5.73 9.08 14.65
CA LEU A 130 5.73 7.70 14.21
C LEU A 130 6.62 6.87 15.15
N SER A 131 6.01 5.88 15.80
CA SER A 131 6.78 4.82 16.47
C SER A 131 7.49 3.95 15.42
N GLY A 132 8.58 3.28 15.83
CA GLY A 132 9.27 2.30 14.98
C GLY A 132 8.31 1.26 14.39
N LYS A 133 7.40 0.73 15.22
CA LYS A 133 6.36 -0.22 14.79
C LYS A 133 5.44 0.35 13.70
N ASN A 134 4.97 1.58 13.88
CA ASN A 134 4.09 2.24 12.89
C ASN A 134 4.85 2.51 11.58
N PHE A 135 6.11 2.91 11.67
CA PHE A 135 6.96 3.11 10.50
C PHE A 135 7.21 1.80 9.73
N THR A 136 7.56 0.72 10.43
CA THR A 136 7.69 -0.63 9.84
C THR A 136 6.39 -1.06 9.16
N CYS A 137 5.23 -0.81 9.77
CA CYS A 137 3.93 -1.13 9.17
C CYS A 137 3.68 -0.37 7.86
N LEU A 138 4.06 0.91 7.76
CA LEU A 138 3.96 1.67 6.50
C LEU A 138 4.85 1.08 5.40
N LEU A 139 6.08 0.68 5.74
CA LEU A 139 6.98 0.02 4.80
C LEU A 139 6.39 -1.31 4.31
N ASP A 140 5.81 -2.10 5.22
CA ASP A 140 5.15 -3.36 4.91
C ASP A 140 4.01 -3.18 3.92
N ILE A 141 3.14 -2.19 4.16
CA ILE A 141 2.05 -1.85 3.23
C ILE A 141 2.59 -1.48 1.85
N ILE A 142 3.64 -0.65 1.76
CA ILE A 142 4.21 -0.25 0.47
C ILE A 142 4.85 -1.46 -0.24
N ILE A 143 5.61 -2.29 0.49
CA ILE A 143 6.31 -3.44 -0.09
C ILE A 143 5.32 -4.51 -0.50
N HIS A 144 4.57 -5.07 0.45
CA HIS A 144 3.75 -6.24 0.23
C HIS A 144 2.46 -5.92 -0.53
N GLN A 145 1.76 -4.84 -0.16
CA GLN A 145 0.44 -4.54 -0.76
C GLN A 145 0.52 -3.71 -2.03
N LYS A 146 1.65 -3.02 -2.31
CA LYS A 146 1.80 -2.21 -3.54
C LYS A 146 2.82 -2.80 -4.51
N ILE A 147 4.05 -2.98 -4.06
CA ILE A 147 5.16 -3.36 -4.94
C ILE A 147 5.07 -4.84 -5.33
N LEU A 148 4.96 -5.75 -4.36
CA LEU A 148 4.92 -7.18 -4.62
C LEU A 148 3.61 -7.61 -5.30
N GLU A 149 2.51 -6.91 -5.03
CA GLU A 149 1.24 -7.10 -5.74
C GLU A 149 1.22 -6.55 -7.17
N LEU A 150 2.32 -5.93 -7.62
CA LEU A 150 2.50 -5.38 -8.97
C LEU A 150 1.51 -4.24 -9.32
N TRP A 151 1.22 -3.36 -8.35
CA TRP A 151 0.43 -2.17 -8.63
C TRP A 151 1.20 -1.24 -9.58
N THR A 152 0.54 -0.82 -10.66
CA THR A 152 1.14 -0.01 -11.75
C THR A 152 0.51 1.37 -11.89
N ASP A 153 -0.38 1.75 -10.97
CA ASP A 153 -1.04 3.06 -10.97
C ASP A 153 -0.13 4.18 -10.43
N PHE A 154 1.01 3.86 -9.84
CA PHE A 154 2.02 4.81 -9.37
C PHE A 154 3.42 4.18 -9.27
N ASP A 155 4.46 5.01 -9.23
CA ASP A 155 5.84 4.55 -8.97
C ASP A 155 6.06 4.33 -7.46
N TYR A 156 5.56 3.21 -6.94
CA TYR A 156 5.72 2.86 -5.52
C TYR A 156 7.17 2.54 -5.14
N VAL A 157 8.01 2.09 -6.09
CA VAL A 157 9.44 1.86 -5.83
C VAL A 157 10.14 3.21 -5.62
N GLY A 158 9.85 4.19 -6.47
CA GLY A 158 10.32 5.57 -6.30
C GLY A 158 9.84 6.19 -4.98
N LEU A 159 8.56 5.96 -4.63
CA LEU A 159 7.99 6.38 -3.34
C LEU A 159 8.75 5.77 -2.17
N LEU A 160 8.92 4.45 -2.16
CA LEU A 160 9.60 3.72 -1.09
C LEU A 160 11.04 4.21 -0.91
N ARG A 161 11.78 4.40 -2.01
CA ARG A 161 13.14 4.95 -1.97
C ARG A 161 13.17 6.35 -1.37
N GLN A 162 12.23 7.21 -1.76
CA GLN A 162 12.18 8.57 -1.25
C GLN A 162 11.80 8.60 0.24
N PHE A 163 10.81 7.79 0.62
CA PHE A 163 10.33 7.63 1.99
C PHE A 163 11.43 7.09 2.90
N TRP A 164 12.10 6.01 2.50
CA TRP A 164 13.24 5.44 3.22
C TRP A 164 14.42 6.41 3.30
N ARG A 165 14.76 7.12 2.21
CA ARG A 165 15.88 8.07 2.24
C ARG A 165 15.64 9.20 3.24
N ARG A 166 14.42 9.75 3.27
CA ARG A 166 14.04 10.87 4.13
C ARG A 166 13.71 10.49 5.57
N SER A 167 13.57 9.20 5.89
CA SER A 167 13.23 8.81 7.25
C SER A 167 14.39 9.11 8.24
N PRO A 168 14.06 9.52 9.48
CA PRO A 168 15.03 9.69 10.55
C PRO A 168 15.84 8.42 10.86
N ASP A 169 17.07 8.60 11.34
CA ASP A 169 17.98 7.49 11.62
C ASP A 169 17.46 6.55 12.72
N HIS A 170 16.77 7.06 13.73
CA HIS A 170 16.20 6.22 14.80
C HIS A 170 15.13 5.25 14.25
N LEU A 171 14.32 5.67 13.27
CA LEU A 171 13.35 4.79 12.60
C LEU A 171 14.06 3.77 11.70
N LYS A 172 15.11 4.19 10.99
CA LYS A 172 15.93 3.27 10.17
C LYS A 172 16.61 2.21 11.03
N GLN A 173 17.12 2.59 12.20
CA GLN A 173 17.73 1.67 13.16
C GLN A 173 16.71 0.63 13.64
N TYR A 174 15.51 1.06 14.01
CA TYR A 174 14.43 0.15 14.39
C TYR A 174 14.14 -0.88 13.28
N VAL A 175 14.03 -0.44 12.02
CA VAL A 175 13.74 -1.34 10.90
C VAL A 175 14.86 -2.37 10.67
N LYS A 176 16.13 -2.04 10.91
CA LYS A 176 17.25 -3.00 10.76
C LYS A 176 17.12 -4.24 11.63
N GLU A 177 16.34 -4.16 12.70
CA GLU A 177 16.08 -5.25 13.64
C GLU A 177 14.80 -6.03 13.30
N THR A 178 14.19 -5.75 12.14
CA THR A 178 12.93 -6.37 11.68
C THR A 178 13.12 -7.13 10.37
N ASP A 179 12.27 -8.12 10.13
CA ASP A 179 12.37 -9.04 8.98
C ASP A 179 12.18 -8.35 7.62
N ILE A 180 11.52 -7.18 7.60
CA ILE A 180 11.31 -6.41 6.37
C ILE A 180 12.60 -5.71 5.88
N PHE A 181 13.64 -5.61 6.71
CA PHE A 181 14.85 -4.86 6.34
C PHE A 181 15.52 -5.41 5.09
N GLU A 182 15.64 -6.74 4.97
CA GLU A 182 16.34 -7.36 3.84
C GLU A 182 15.62 -7.04 2.52
N ILE A 183 14.30 -7.27 2.46
CA ILE A 183 13.50 -7.00 1.26
C ILE A 183 13.44 -5.50 0.93
N LEU A 184 13.36 -4.65 1.95
CA LEU A 184 13.43 -3.20 1.77
C LEU A 184 14.74 -2.79 1.10
N MET A 185 15.88 -3.28 1.61
CA MET A 185 17.18 -2.91 1.07
C MET A 185 17.39 -3.44 -0.34
N GLU A 186 16.84 -4.61 -0.66
CA GLU A 186 16.85 -5.17 -2.01
C GLU A 186 16.12 -4.25 -3.00
N ILE A 187 14.88 -3.86 -2.68
CA ILE A 187 14.07 -2.96 -3.51
C ILE A 187 14.73 -1.57 -3.62
N VAL A 188 15.26 -1.04 -2.52
CA VAL A 188 15.88 0.28 -2.49
C VAL A 188 17.15 0.31 -3.35
N LYS A 189 18.03 -0.70 -3.24
CA LYS A 189 19.32 -0.76 -3.95
C LYS A 189 19.18 -1.12 -5.43
N ASN A 190 18.48 -2.21 -5.71
CA ASN A 190 18.48 -2.82 -7.04
C ASN A 190 17.28 -2.34 -7.87
N GLY A 191 16.22 -1.87 -7.21
CA GLY A 191 14.97 -1.54 -7.89
C GLY A 191 14.25 -2.77 -8.41
N PHE A 192 13.25 -2.54 -9.25
CA PHE A 192 12.57 -3.60 -9.96
C PHE A 192 13.39 -4.01 -11.20
N PRO A 193 13.55 -5.31 -11.50
CA PRO A 193 12.49 -6.31 -11.41
C PRO A 193 12.72 -7.45 -10.40
N LEU A 194 11.62 -7.98 -9.86
CA LEU A 194 11.50 -9.13 -8.92
C LEU A 194 12.28 -10.41 -9.25
N LYS A 195 12.98 -10.48 -10.39
CA LYS A 195 13.70 -11.67 -10.87
C LYS A 195 14.84 -12.09 -9.94
N ASP A 196 15.26 -11.20 -9.05
CA ASP A 196 16.40 -11.41 -8.17
C ASP A 196 16.01 -11.40 -6.69
N ILE A 197 14.71 -11.23 -6.34
CA ILE A 197 14.28 -11.31 -4.94
C ILE A 197 14.23 -12.79 -4.53
N PRO A 198 15.03 -13.21 -3.54
CA PRO A 198 15.05 -14.59 -3.07
C PRO A 198 13.65 -15.12 -2.70
N LEU A 199 13.30 -16.32 -3.18
CA LEU A 199 11.99 -16.95 -2.96
C LEU A 199 11.60 -17.08 -1.47
N ARG A 200 12.58 -17.06 -0.56
CA ARG A 200 12.37 -17.07 0.90
C ARG A 200 11.54 -15.90 1.41
N PHE A 201 11.51 -14.77 0.69
CA PHE A 201 10.66 -13.63 1.04
C PHE A 201 9.18 -13.81 0.71
N PHE A 202 8.84 -14.89 0.00
CA PHE A 202 7.48 -15.22 -0.44
C PHE A 202 6.90 -16.46 0.25
N SER A 203 7.68 -17.15 1.11
CA SER A 203 7.29 -18.42 1.74
C SER A 203 6.67 -18.30 3.13
N GLU A 204 6.66 -17.11 3.73
CA GLU A 204 6.00 -16.88 5.01
C GLU A 204 4.85 -15.92 4.76
N ALA A 205 3.61 -16.41 4.84
CA ALA A 205 2.44 -15.54 4.84
C ALA A 205 2.49 -14.68 6.13
N PRO A 206 2.72 -13.36 6.06
CA PRO A 206 2.74 -12.55 7.25
C PRO A 206 1.31 -12.09 7.50
N PHE A 207 0.44 -12.98 8.00
CA PHE A 207 -0.89 -12.56 8.45
C PHE A 207 -1.31 -13.30 9.72
N SER A 208 -0.79 -12.82 10.84
CA SER A 208 -1.50 -12.80 12.11
C SER A 208 -1.09 -11.59 12.95
N TYR A 209 -1.25 -10.39 12.37
CA TYR A 209 -1.36 -9.18 13.19
C TYR A 209 -2.77 -8.61 13.05
N ILE A 210 -3.63 -9.20 13.89
CA ILE A 210 -4.95 -8.75 14.37
C ILE A 210 -6.02 -8.65 13.30
#